data_AF-A0AA88QBB9-F1
#
_entry.id   AF-A0AA88QBB9-F1
#
_cell.length_a   1.000
_cell.length_b   1.000
_cell.length_c   1.000
_cell.angle_alpha   90.00
_cell.angle_beta   90.00
_cell.angle_gamma   90.00
#
_symmetry.space_group_name_H-M   'P 1'
#
loop_
_entity.id
_entity.type
_entity.pdbx_description
1 polymer ?
#
loop_
_entity_poly.entity_id
_entity_poly.type
_entity_poly.pdbx_seq_one_letter_code
_entity_poly.pdbx_strand_id
1 'polypeptide(L)'
;MNHLPSGNIPGGDNDIATHVVTAILYGADACFVFDREVSSDEDKNTIEGEVQVAYQKLQAVVSVDANADLNMNDNQKTAVKKFTCTFYGDFQLPSNPTSFEDALKVFADLPKLLEENQELAVPLRVWLYPLDKLHSSPSKLQKDISMDLIIAIESVFESLNTTEMKCSDLLKDSPALKFAKFHAKILKMNENCCTYKLRLMKKLGSLLPNIRGDVTKETALNDLLHKHDDSPFRANDLTEWVKDTERESEIIKIVLRQLEEYGAEVVVNLELILMDLKVGNLEMEDNPGSCILLYENGCDEAICFSPPSKPDCPITKEVKGQNVVLKVPPSCPATVELRLLYKLKQDSVWTSKPVLKDQDTVTLTDLREETEYEIKLAAVGKLNYTVDSEVIRVNTEVGSSMKKISADK
;
A
#
# COMPACT_ATOMS: atom_id res chain seq x y z
N MET A 1 -64.77 -14.99 -19.79
CA MET A 1 -65.62 -15.01 -18.57
C MET A 1 -64.68 -15.12 -17.39
N ASN A 2 -64.55 -14.03 -16.64
CA ASN A 2 -63.62 -13.94 -15.51
C ASN A 2 -64.34 -14.46 -14.26
N HIS A 3 -63.96 -15.64 -13.81
CA HIS A 3 -64.34 -16.14 -12.49
C HIS A 3 -63.09 -16.16 -11.61
N LEU A 4 -62.81 -15.03 -10.96
CA LEU A 4 -62.03 -15.06 -9.73
C LEU A 4 -62.95 -15.65 -8.64
N PRO A 5 -62.53 -16.68 -7.88
CA PRO A 5 -63.35 -17.18 -6.80
C PRO A 5 -63.41 -16.13 -5.70
N SER A 6 -64.63 -15.77 -5.29
CA SER A 6 -64.93 -15.02 -4.08
C SER A 6 -64.65 -15.90 -2.86
N GLY A 7 -63.37 -16.08 -2.53
CA GLY A 7 -62.93 -16.70 -1.27
C GLY A 7 -62.54 -15.61 -0.28
N ASN A 8 -63.22 -15.54 0.86
CA ASN A 8 -62.83 -14.72 2.00
C ASN A 8 -61.37 -15.03 2.38
N ILE A 9 -60.47 -14.06 2.17
CA ILE A 9 -59.11 -14.12 2.69
C ILE A 9 -59.22 -13.94 4.22
N PRO A 10 -58.73 -14.89 5.05
CA PRO A 10 -58.79 -14.74 6.49
C PRO A 10 -57.97 -13.52 6.91
N GLY A 11 -58.57 -12.64 7.70
CA GLY A 11 -57.85 -11.55 8.37
C GLY A 11 -56.84 -12.12 9.37
N GLY A 12 -55.58 -12.17 8.95
CA GLY A 12 -54.43 -12.44 9.80
C GLY A 12 -53.51 -11.22 9.80
N ASP A 13 -53.18 -10.75 11.00
CA ASP A 13 -52.28 -9.62 11.25
C ASP A 13 -50.93 -9.75 10.50
N ASN A 14 -50.48 -8.61 9.96
CA ASN A 14 -49.10 -8.25 9.57
C ASN A 14 -48.48 -8.62 8.20
N ASP A 15 -49.17 -9.24 7.24
CA ASP A 15 -48.58 -9.43 5.88
C ASP A 15 -49.57 -9.14 4.75
N ILE A 16 -50.10 -7.91 4.74
CA ILE A 16 -51.02 -7.47 3.68
C ILE A 16 -50.15 -6.93 2.55
N ALA A 17 -49.98 -7.72 1.49
CA ALA A 17 -49.42 -7.27 0.23
C ALA A 17 -50.05 -5.94 -0.22
N THR A 18 -49.28 -5.06 -0.87
CA THR A 18 -49.80 -3.78 -1.39
C THR A 18 -50.25 -3.87 -2.84
N HIS A 19 -49.78 -4.89 -3.56
CA HIS A 19 -50.07 -5.12 -4.98
C HIS A 19 -50.36 -6.59 -5.25
N VAL A 20 -51.09 -6.85 -6.32
CA VAL A 20 -51.26 -8.19 -6.91
C VAL A 20 -50.54 -8.25 -8.26
N VAL A 21 -49.94 -9.40 -8.57
CA VAL A 21 -49.33 -9.63 -9.88
C VAL A 21 -50.41 -9.77 -10.93
N THR A 22 -50.36 -8.97 -11.99
CA THR A 22 -51.31 -9.02 -13.10
C THR A 22 -50.73 -9.55 -14.40
N ALA A 23 -49.41 -9.48 -14.56
CA ALA A 23 -48.70 -10.07 -15.69
C ALA A 23 -47.26 -10.38 -15.31
N ILE A 24 -46.68 -11.37 -15.98
CA ILE A 24 -45.27 -11.76 -15.85
C ILE A 24 -44.71 -11.98 -17.25
N LEU A 25 -43.54 -11.41 -17.52
CA LEU A 25 -42.72 -11.71 -18.70
C LEU A 25 -41.64 -12.70 -18.28
N TYR A 26 -41.64 -13.86 -18.92
CA TYR A 26 -40.65 -14.90 -18.72
C TYR A 26 -39.52 -14.78 -19.75
N GLY A 27 -38.32 -15.12 -19.34
CA GLY A 27 -37.12 -15.16 -20.18
C GLY A 27 -35.93 -15.65 -19.37
N ALA A 28 -34.72 -15.30 -19.79
CA ALA A 28 -33.50 -15.61 -19.06
C ALA A 28 -32.48 -14.50 -19.31
N ASP A 29 -31.80 -14.06 -18.25
CA ASP A 29 -30.70 -13.11 -18.34
C ASP A 29 -29.36 -13.83 -18.15
N ALA A 30 -28.33 -13.29 -18.81
CA ALA A 30 -26.95 -13.72 -18.67
C ALA A 30 -26.03 -12.49 -18.60
N CYS A 31 -25.18 -12.47 -17.59
CA CYS A 31 -24.17 -11.45 -17.35
C CYS A 31 -22.79 -12.10 -17.35
N PHE A 32 -21.91 -11.58 -18.19
CA PHE A 32 -20.52 -11.99 -18.29
C PHE A 32 -19.65 -10.84 -17.77
N VAL A 33 -19.02 -11.03 -16.62
CA VAL A 33 -18.10 -10.07 -16.01
C VAL A 33 -16.69 -10.44 -16.43
N PHE A 34 -16.02 -9.53 -17.14
CA PHE A 34 -14.64 -9.74 -17.59
C PHE A 34 -13.68 -8.92 -16.73
N ASP A 35 -12.90 -9.62 -15.91
CA ASP A 35 -11.95 -9.01 -14.98
C ASP A 35 -10.52 -9.25 -15.44
N ARG A 36 -9.67 -8.23 -15.29
CA ARG A 36 -8.23 -8.35 -15.49
C ARG A 36 -7.51 -7.82 -14.26
N GLU A 37 -6.64 -8.65 -13.70
CA GLU A 37 -5.69 -8.25 -12.67
C GLU A 37 -4.51 -7.52 -13.33
N VAL A 38 -4.05 -6.45 -12.68
CA VAL A 38 -3.01 -5.55 -13.19
C VAL A 38 -1.99 -5.30 -12.09
N SER A 39 -0.70 -5.30 -12.43
CA SER A 39 0.36 -4.92 -11.50
C SER A 39 0.78 -3.45 -11.67
N SER A 40 1.42 -2.88 -10.64
CA SER A 40 1.84 -1.47 -10.65
C SER A 40 2.94 -1.13 -11.66
N ASP A 41 3.66 -2.14 -12.16
CA ASP A 41 4.73 -2.00 -13.15
C ASP A 41 4.24 -2.08 -14.61
N GLU A 42 2.97 -2.45 -14.83
CA GLU A 42 2.39 -2.48 -16.18
C GLU A 42 2.09 -1.06 -16.72
N ASP A 43 2.36 -0.86 -18.00
CA ASP A 43 2.10 0.41 -18.68
C ASP A 43 0.60 0.67 -18.90
N LYS A 44 0.13 1.83 -18.45
CA LYS A 44 -1.29 2.23 -18.52
C LYS A 44 -1.83 2.25 -19.95
N ASN A 45 -1.04 2.69 -20.93
CA ASN A 45 -1.51 2.76 -22.33
C ASN A 45 -1.66 1.37 -22.93
N THR A 46 -0.77 0.45 -22.55
CA THR A 46 -0.84 -0.96 -22.91
C THR A 46 -2.11 -1.59 -22.34
N ILE A 47 -2.40 -1.33 -21.06
CA ILE A 47 -3.63 -1.81 -20.42
C ILE A 47 -4.87 -1.29 -21.13
N GLU A 48 -4.94 0.02 -21.39
CA GLU A 48 -6.06 0.66 -22.09
C GLU A 48 -6.26 0.07 -23.50
N GLY A 49 -5.17 -0.15 -24.24
CA GLY A 49 -5.20 -0.80 -25.55
C GLY A 49 -5.74 -2.23 -25.50
N GLU A 50 -5.36 -3.01 -24.49
CA GLU A 50 -5.83 -4.39 -24.31
C GLU A 50 -7.32 -4.45 -23.93
N VAL A 51 -7.79 -3.54 -23.06
CA VAL A 51 -9.22 -3.39 -22.72
C VAL A 51 -10.02 -2.99 -23.97
N GLN A 52 -9.52 -2.05 -24.76
CA GLN A 52 -10.17 -1.61 -25.99
C GLN A 52 -10.28 -2.76 -27.02
N VAL A 53 -9.26 -3.61 -27.12
CA VAL A 53 -9.32 -4.82 -27.95
C VAL A 53 -10.42 -5.76 -27.46
N ALA A 54 -10.48 -6.06 -26.16
CA ALA A 54 -11.50 -6.94 -25.59
C ALA A 54 -12.91 -6.39 -25.85
N TYR A 55 -13.12 -5.10 -25.62
CA TYR A 55 -14.39 -4.40 -25.89
C TYR A 55 -14.82 -4.51 -27.36
N GLN A 56 -13.91 -4.23 -28.30
CA GLN A 56 -14.19 -4.33 -29.73
C GLN A 56 -14.57 -5.75 -30.16
N LYS A 57 -13.93 -6.76 -29.57
CA LYS A 57 -14.24 -8.17 -29.86
C LYS A 57 -15.63 -8.56 -29.31
N LEU A 58 -15.97 -8.12 -28.10
CA LEU A 58 -17.33 -8.31 -27.57
C LEU A 58 -18.38 -7.61 -28.44
N GLN A 59 -18.13 -6.37 -28.85
CA GLN A 59 -19.05 -5.64 -29.72
C GLN A 59 -19.27 -6.34 -31.07
N ALA A 60 -18.22 -6.91 -31.65
CA ALA A 60 -18.30 -7.66 -32.89
C ALA A 60 -19.19 -8.91 -32.77
N VAL A 61 -19.10 -9.64 -31.66
CA VAL A 61 -19.91 -10.85 -31.41
C VAL A 61 -21.39 -10.52 -31.23
N VAL A 62 -21.71 -9.36 -30.65
CA VAL A 62 -23.10 -8.93 -30.48
C VAL A 62 -23.72 -8.43 -31.79
N SER A 63 -22.90 -7.89 -32.71
CA SER A 63 -23.39 -7.21 -33.92
C SER A 63 -23.51 -8.13 -35.15
N VAL A 64 -22.78 -9.24 -35.16
CA VAL A 64 -22.79 -10.22 -36.25
C VAL A 64 -23.26 -11.53 -35.65
N ASP A 65 -24.31 -12.15 -36.22
CA ASP A 65 -24.81 -13.47 -35.80
C ASP A 65 -23.65 -14.38 -35.39
N ALA A 66 -23.79 -15.03 -34.23
CA ALA A 66 -22.77 -15.61 -33.34
C ALA A 66 -21.78 -16.64 -33.94
N ASN A 67 -21.78 -16.80 -35.27
CA ASN A 67 -20.84 -17.55 -36.09
C ASN A 67 -19.72 -16.68 -36.71
N ALA A 68 -19.57 -15.42 -36.32
CA ALA A 68 -18.41 -14.64 -36.73
C ALA A 68 -17.14 -15.29 -36.16
N ASP A 69 -16.35 -15.91 -37.05
CA ASP A 69 -15.00 -16.37 -36.75
C ASP A 69 -14.25 -15.20 -36.08
N LEU A 70 -13.94 -15.37 -34.80
CA LEU A 70 -13.19 -14.42 -33.99
C LEU A 70 -11.75 -14.43 -34.47
N ASN A 71 -11.53 -13.97 -35.71
CA ASN A 71 -10.21 -13.88 -36.26
C ASN A 71 -9.48 -12.78 -35.48
N MET A 72 -8.68 -13.24 -34.52
CA MET A 72 -7.81 -12.45 -33.69
C MET A 72 -6.40 -12.67 -34.19
N ASN A 73 -5.67 -11.59 -34.44
CA ASN A 73 -4.22 -11.71 -34.61
C ASN A 73 -3.57 -12.10 -33.27
N ASP A 74 -2.30 -12.50 -33.30
CA ASP A 74 -1.60 -13.02 -32.12
C ASP A 74 -1.54 -12.01 -30.97
N ASN A 75 -1.42 -10.71 -31.29
CA ASN A 75 -1.42 -9.64 -30.28
C ASN A 75 -2.80 -9.52 -29.60
N GLN A 76 -3.88 -9.59 -30.38
CA GLN A 76 -5.25 -9.56 -29.85
C GLN A 76 -5.57 -10.78 -28.99
N LYS A 77 -5.11 -11.98 -29.40
CA LYS A 77 -5.24 -13.20 -28.59
C LYS A 77 -4.51 -13.06 -27.26
N THR A 78 -3.31 -12.49 -27.29
CA THR A 78 -2.51 -12.27 -26.07
C THR A 78 -3.23 -11.29 -25.14
N ALA A 79 -3.83 -10.22 -25.68
CA ALA A 79 -4.61 -9.26 -24.90
C ALA A 79 -5.81 -9.91 -24.19
N VAL A 80 -6.66 -10.65 -24.91
CA VAL A 80 -7.88 -11.23 -24.32
C VAL A 80 -7.60 -12.38 -23.35
N LYS A 81 -6.46 -13.07 -23.48
CA LYS A 81 -6.02 -14.11 -22.54
C LYS A 81 -5.70 -13.60 -21.13
N LYS A 82 -5.50 -12.28 -20.97
CA LYS A 82 -5.30 -11.65 -19.66
C LYS A 82 -6.60 -11.43 -18.89
N PHE A 83 -7.75 -11.64 -19.54
CA PHE A 83 -9.06 -11.49 -18.92
C PHE A 83 -9.58 -12.83 -18.43
N THR A 84 -10.11 -12.82 -17.22
CA THR A 84 -10.94 -13.88 -16.66
C THR A 84 -12.41 -13.55 -16.91
N CYS A 85 -13.27 -14.56 -16.86
CA CYS A 85 -14.71 -14.37 -16.94
C CYS A 85 -15.39 -14.93 -15.69
N THR A 86 -16.32 -14.17 -15.13
CA THR A 86 -17.28 -14.66 -14.14
C THR A 86 -18.69 -14.57 -14.72
N PHE A 87 -19.39 -15.69 -14.74
CA PHE A 87 -20.74 -15.81 -15.28
C PHE A 87 -21.81 -15.76 -14.19
N TYR A 88 -22.82 -14.93 -14.40
CA TYR A 88 -24.05 -14.89 -13.61
C TYR A 88 -25.24 -14.97 -14.58
N GLY A 89 -26.08 -15.97 -14.48
CA GLY A 89 -27.25 -16.05 -15.35
C GLY A 89 -28.21 -17.17 -14.99
N ASP A 90 -29.38 -17.12 -15.62
CA ASP A 90 -30.51 -18.04 -15.36
C ASP A 90 -30.39 -19.36 -16.13
N PHE A 91 -29.23 -19.62 -16.73
CA PHE A 91 -29.00 -20.79 -17.60
C PHE A 91 -28.31 -21.91 -16.82
N GLN A 92 -28.81 -23.13 -16.97
CA GLN A 92 -28.14 -24.33 -16.47
C GLN A 92 -27.03 -24.76 -17.43
N LEU A 93 -25.82 -24.28 -17.16
CA LEU A 93 -24.64 -24.66 -17.92
C LEU A 93 -23.96 -25.90 -17.30
N PRO A 94 -23.39 -26.82 -18.10
CA PRO A 94 -22.59 -27.93 -17.58
C PRO A 94 -21.37 -27.45 -16.79
N SER A 95 -20.79 -26.33 -17.21
CA SER A 95 -19.68 -25.65 -16.56
C SER A 95 -19.72 -24.16 -16.90
N ASN A 96 -19.48 -23.30 -15.91
CA ASN A 96 -19.42 -21.85 -16.12
C ASN A 96 -18.16 -21.46 -16.90
N PRO A 97 -18.26 -20.48 -17.82
CA PRO A 97 -17.09 -19.98 -18.53
C PRO A 97 -16.17 -19.20 -17.58
N THR A 98 -14.86 -19.47 -17.67
CA THR A 98 -13.83 -18.79 -16.85
C THR A 98 -12.86 -17.97 -17.68
N SER A 99 -12.93 -18.06 -19.02
CA SER A 99 -12.05 -17.39 -19.96
C SER A 99 -12.85 -16.55 -20.97
N PHE A 100 -12.17 -15.61 -21.63
CA PHE A 100 -12.79 -14.81 -22.68
C PHE A 100 -13.34 -15.65 -23.83
N GLU A 101 -12.60 -16.67 -24.28
CA GLU A 101 -13.01 -17.53 -25.39
C GLU A 101 -14.20 -18.43 -25.01
N ASP A 102 -14.22 -18.98 -23.79
CA ASP A 102 -15.33 -19.82 -23.33
C ASP A 102 -16.60 -19.01 -23.14
N ALA A 103 -16.48 -17.77 -22.65
CA ALA A 103 -17.61 -16.86 -22.52
C ALA A 103 -18.29 -16.61 -23.87
N LEU A 104 -17.52 -16.42 -24.94
CA LEU A 104 -18.05 -16.21 -26.28
C LEU A 104 -18.73 -17.44 -26.87
N LYS A 105 -18.20 -18.65 -26.60
CA LYS A 105 -18.87 -19.90 -26.97
C LYS A 105 -20.20 -20.05 -26.25
N VAL A 106 -20.21 -19.86 -24.93
CA VAL A 106 -21.43 -19.91 -24.12
C VAL A 106 -22.44 -18.89 -24.64
N PHE A 107 -22.02 -17.65 -24.87
CA PHE A 107 -22.87 -16.59 -25.41
C PHE A 107 -23.54 -16.99 -26.73
N ALA A 108 -22.79 -17.61 -27.65
CA ALA A 108 -23.31 -18.07 -28.94
C ALA A 108 -24.38 -19.17 -28.82
N ASP A 109 -24.32 -19.97 -27.76
CA ASP A 109 -25.26 -21.06 -27.52
C ASP A 109 -26.46 -20.67 -26.63
N LEU A 110 -26.41 -19.53 -25.92
CA LEU A 110 -27.52 -19.07 -25.06
C LEU A 110 -28.88 -19.04 -25.76
N PRO A 111 -29.03 -18.55 -27.01
CA PRO A 111 -30.33 -18.55 -27.67
C PRO A 111 -30.89 -19.96 -27.88
N LYS A 112 -30.04 -20.91 -28.28
CA LYS A 112 -30.44 -22.32 -28.48
C LYS A 112 -30.83 -22.97 -27.16
N LEU A 113 -30.05 -22.72 -26.10
CA LEU A 113 -30.32 -23.24 -24.76
C LEU A 113 -31.68 -22.78 -24.23
N LEU A 114 -32.09 -21.54 -24.54
CA LEU A 114 -33.40 -21.02 -24.18
C LEU A 114 -34.52 -21.61 -25.05
N GLU A 115 -34.31 -21.79 -26.35
CA GLU A 115 -35.28 -22.41 -27.26
C GLU A 115 -35.57 -23.87 -26.90
N GLU A 116 -34.54 -24.63 -26.55
CA GLU A 116 -34.65 -26.05 -26.18
C GLU A 116 -35.28 -26.25 -24.79
N ASN A 117 -35.19 -25.26 -23.91
CA ASN A 117 -35.63 -25.35 -22.52
C ASN A 117 -36.54 -24.19 -22.10
N GLN A 118 -37.54 -23.86 -22.91
CA GLN A 118 -38.49 -22.76 -22.61
C GLN A 118 -39.18 -22.91 -21.24
N GLU A 119 -39.31 -24.14 -20.73
CA GLU A 119 -39.86 -24.44 -19.40
C GLU A 119 -38.95 -23.98 -18.24
N LEU A 120 -37.66 -23.73 -18.50
CA LEU A 120 -36.68 -23.22 -17.53
C LEU A 120 -36.62 -21.69 -17.48
N ALA A 121 -37.38 -20.99 -18.32
CA ALA A 121 -37.43 -19.53 -18.31
C ALA A 121 -37.93 -19.01 -16.95
N VAL A 122 -37.29 -17.95 -16.46
CA VAL A 122 -37.59 -17.31 -15.17
C VAL A 122 -38.35 -15.99 -15.36
N PRO A 123 -39.07 -15.49 -14.33
CA PRO A 123 -39.68 -14.16 -14.37
C PRO A 123 -38.64 -13.03 -14.50
N LEU A 124 -38.59 -12.34 -15.63
CA LEU A 124 -37.73 -11.16 -15.84
C LEU A 124 -38.42 -9.85 -15.44
N ARG A 125 -39.71 -9.73 -15.73
CA ARG A 125 -40.49 -8.53 -15.43
C ARG A 125 -41.87 -8.89 -14.90
N VAL A 126 -42.27 -8.23 -13.82
CA VAL A 126 -43.56 -8.41 -13.17
C VAL A 126 -44.33 -7.10 -13.20
N TRP A 127 -45.58 -7.15 -13.65
CA TRP A 127 -46.50 -6.01 -13.55
C TRP A 127 -47.38 -6.18 -12.33
N LEU A 128 -47.34 -5.16 -11.47
CA LEU A 128 -48.05 -5.12 -10.20
C LEU A 128 -49.21 -4.14 -10.31
N TYR A 129 -50.41 -4.57 -9.91
CA TYR A 129 -51.58 -3.72 -9.81
C TYR A 129 -51.87 -3.41 -8.34
N PRO A 130 -52.04 -2.13 -7.96
CA PRO A 130 -52.32 -1.75 -6.58
C PRO A 130 -53.63 -2.37 -6.07
N LEU A 131 -53.60 -2.99 -4.90
CA LEU A 131 -54.78 -3.65 -4.30
C LEU A 131 -55.84 -2.65 -3.83
N ASP A 132 -55.44 -1.42 -3.50
CA ASP A 132 -56.35 -0.34 -3.08
C ASP A 132 -57.23 0.20 -4.21
N LYS A 133 -56.86 -0.06 -5.46
CA LYS A 133 -57.71 0.19 -6.62
C LYS A 133 -58.72 -0.93 -6.86
N LEU A 134 -58.55 -2.10 -6.24
CA LEU A 134 -59.45 -3.26 -6.36
C LEU A 134 -60.47 -3.35 -5.21
N HIS A 135 -60.12 -2.85 -4.02
CA HIS A 135 -60.99 -2.86 -2.84
C HIS A 135 -61.02 -1.48 -2.19
N SER A 136 -62.19 -1.05 -1.70
CA SER A 136 -62.38 0.25 -1.01
C SER A 136 -61.79 0.31 0.40
N SER A 137 -60.94 -0.66 0.78
CA SER A 137 -60.25 -0.66 2.07
C SER A 137 -59.18 0.43 2.10
N PRO A 138 -58.88 1.02 3.27
CA PRO A 138 -57.83 2.02 3.37
C PRO A 138 -56.49 1.43 2.94
N SER A 139 -55.92 1.93 1.84
CA SER A 139 -54.60 1.56 1.34
C SER A 139 -53.52 1.83 2.38
N LYS A 140 -52.50 0.96 2.46
CA LYS A 140 -51.17 1.38 2.93
C LYS A 140 -50.51 2.18 1.81
N LEU A 141 -50.60 3.51 1.85
CA LEU A 141 -49.91 4.40 0.92
C LEU A 141 -48.39 4.16 1.04
N GLN A 142 -47.76 3.67 -0.03
CA GLN A 142 -46.31 3.58 -0.07
C GLN A 142 -45.73 4.91 -0.55
N LYS A 143 -44.95 5.58 0.29
CA LYS A 143 -44.24 6.83 -0.07
C LYS A 143 -42.98 6.52 -0.86
N ASP A 144 -42.76 7.29 -1.91
CA ASP A 144 -41.49 7.30 -2.61
C ASP A 144 -40.40 7.94 -1.76
N ILE A 145 -39.15 7.61 -2.08
CA ILE A 145 -37.96 8.21 -1.47
C ILE A 145 -37.39 9.19 -2.49
N SER A 146 -37.00 10.35 -2.02
CA SER A 146 -36.36 11.40 -2.80
C SER A 146 -35.14 10.85 -3.53
N MET A 147 -35.05 11.17 -4.83
CA MET A 147 -33.89 10.80 -5.66
C MET A 147 -32.59 11.34 -5.10
N ASP A 148 -32.59 12.54 -4.52
CA ASP A 148 -31.40 13.16 -3.93
C ASP A 148 -30.85 12.32 -2.77
N LEU A 149 -31.75 11.74 -1.95
CA LEU A 149 -31.36 10.85 -0.85
C LEU A 149 -30.85 9.50 -1.35
N ILE A 150 -31.43 8.97 -2.43
CA ILE A 150 -30.95 7.74 -3.07
C ILE A 150 -29.50 7.95 -3.53
N ILE A 151 -29.24 9.02 -4.29
CA ILE A 151 -27.90 9.36 -4.79
C ILE A 151 -26.92 9.55 -3.63
N ALA A 152 -27.32 10.27 -2.57
CA ALA A 152 -26.44 10.49 -1.41
C ALA A 152 -26.07 9.18 -0.70
N ILE A 153 -27.04 8.28 -0.49
CA ILE A 153 -26.80 6.97 0.13
C ILE A 153 -25.93 6.09 -0.77
N GLU A 154 -26.18 6.06 -2.08
CA GLU A 154 -25.36 5.34 -3.05
C GLU A 154 -23.91 5.82 -3.01
N SER A 155 -23.69 7.14 -2.99
CA SER A 155 -22.34 7.73 -2.89
C SER A 155 -21.59 7.31 -1.61
N VAL A 156 -22.29 7.20 -0.48
CA VAL A 156 -21.72 6.67 0.77
C VAL A 156 -21.26 5.21 0.59
N PHE A 157 -22.10 4.36 0.00
CA PHE A 157 -21.73 2.96 -0.26
C PHE A 157 -20.61 2.82 -1.26
N GLU A 158 -20.60 3.65 -2.30
CA GLU A 158 -19.52 3.70 -3.28
C GLU A 158 -18.19 4.03 -2.60
N SER A 159 -18.13 5.07 -1.76
CA SER A 159 -16.91 5.44 -1.03
C SER A 159 -16.39 4.32 -0.12
N LEU A 160 -17.29 3.63 0.60
CA LEU A 160 -16.92 2.48 1.43
C LEU A 160 -16.38 1.32 0.58
N ASN A 161 -17.05 0.98 -0.52
CA ASN A 161 -16.63 -0.08 -1.42
C ASN A 161 -15.28 0.23 -2.10
N THR A 162 -15.06 1.47 -2.53
CA THR A 162 -13.76 1.90 -3.07
C THR A 162 -12.64 1.74 -2.04
N THR A 163 -12.91 2.07 -0.77
CA THR A 163 -11.94 1.93 0.31
C THR A 163 -11.60 0.45 0.57
N GLU A 164 -12.60 -0.42 0.63
CA GLU A 164 -12.39 -1.87 0.78
C GLU A 164 -11.59 -2.47 -0.37
N MET A 165 -11.88 -2.06 -1.61
CA MET A 165 -11.14 -2.47 -2.80
C MET A 165 -9.66 -2.08 -2.69
N LYS A 166 -9.38 -0.80 -2.42
CA LYS A 166 -8.01 -0.32 -2.28
C LYS A 166 -7.25 -0.97 -1.11
N CYS A 167 -7.92 -1.24 0.01
CA CYS A 167 -7.30 -1.99 1.10
C CYS A 167 -6.92 -3.40 0.65
N SER A 168 -7.79 -4.06 -0.12
CA SER A 168 -7.55 -5.40 -0.66
C SER A 168 -6.35 -5.42 -1.62
N ASP A 169 -6.21 -4.39 -2.46
CA ASP A 169 -5.05 -4.22 -3.34
C ASP A 169 -3.76 -3.99 -2.53
N LEU A 170 -3.79 -3.10 -1.53
CA LEU A 170 -2.65 -2.84 -0.65
C LEU A 170 -2.22 -4.09 0.14
N LEU A 171 -3.15 -4.97 0.52
CA LEU A 171 -2.82 -6.23 1.21
C LEU A 171 -2.06 -7.23 0.32
N LYS A 172 -2.23 -7.14 -1.01
CA LYS A 172 -1.48 -7.94 -1.98
C LYS A 172 -0.11 -7.35 -2.30
N ASP A 173 0.16 -6.12 -1.87
CA ASP A 173 1.38 -5.41 -2.18
C ASP A 173 2.59 -5.93 -1.37
N SER A 174 3.79 -5.81 -1.94
CA SER A 174 5.03 -6.35 -1.37
C SER A 174 5.31 -5.88 0.07
N PRO A 175 5.12 -4.58 0.44
CA PRO A 175 5.25 -4.15 1.82
C PRO A 175 4.28 -4.85 2.80
N ALA A 176 3.02 -5.04 2.42
CA ALA A 176 2.06 -5.73 3.28
C ALA A 176 2.35 -7.23 3.40
N LEU A 177 2.96 -7.85 2.39
CA LEU A 177 3.40 -9.25 2.47
C LEU A 177 4.67 -9.41 3.33
N LYS A 178 5.55 -8.40 3.34
CA LYS A 178 6.83 -8.42 4.07
C LYS A 178 6.71 -7.96 5.53
N PHE A 179 5.80 -7.01 5.84
CA PHE A 179 5.71 -6.37 7.15
C PHE A 179 4.36 -6.63 7.85
N ALA A 180 4.35 -7.52 8.83
CA ALA A 180 3.14 -7.93 9.54
C ALA A 180 2.36 -6.78 10.21
N LYS A 181 3.05 -5.76 10.76
CA LYS A 181 2.39 -4.60 11.36
C LYS A 181 1.67 -3.73 10.31
N PHE A 182 2.30 -3.52 9.16
CA PHE A 182 1.70 -2.78 8.04
C PHE A 182 0.51 -3.57 7.47
N HIS A 183 0.66 -4.89 7.29
CA HIS A 183 -0.43 -5.79 6.94
C HIS A 183 -1.62 -5.67 7.91
N ALA A 184 -1.37 -5.80 9.21
CA ALA A 184 -2.40 -5.77 10.23
C ALA A 184 -3.13 -4.43 10.28
N LYS A 185 -2.41 -3.31 10.08
CA LYS A 185 -3.00 -1.97 9.96
C LYS A 185 -4.02 -1.90 8.81
N ILE A 186 -3.65 -2.39 7.62
CA ILE A 186 -4.53 -2.37 6.44
C ILE A 186 -5.71 -3.31 6.63
N LEU A 187 -5.44 -4.55 7.07
CA LEU A 187 -6.47 -5.55 7.34
C LEU A 187 -7.51 -5.03 8.33
N LYS A 188 -7.05 -4.35 9.38
CA LYS A 188 -7.95 -3.79 10.40
C LYS A 188 -8.86 -2.70 9.84
N MET A 189 -8.34 -1.83 8.99
CA MET A 189 -9.17 -0.81 8.32
C MET A 189 -10.20 -1.46 7.39
N ASN A 190 -9.80 -2.48 6.64
CA ASN A 190 -10.70 -3.22 5.75
C ASN A 190 -11.87 -3.85 6.54
N GLU A 191 -11.57 -4.55 7.64
CA GLU A 191 -12.58 -5.12 8.55
C GLU A 191 -13.53 -4.06 9.13
N ASN A 192 -12.98 -2.91 9.51
CA ASN A 192 -13.74 -1.80 10.06
C ASN A 192 -14.73 -1.25 9.01
N CYS A 193 -14.28 -1.06 7.76
CA CYS A 193 -15.13 -0.61 6.66
C CYS A 193 -16.25 -1.62 6.38
N CYS A 194 -15.91 -2.91 6.22
CA CYS A 194 -16.88 -3.99 6.03
C CYS A 194 -17.93 -4.01 7.15
N THR A 195 -17.48 -3.92 8.41
CA THR A 195 -18.37 -3.94 9.57
C THR A 195 -19.28 -2.72 9.60
N TYR A 196 -18.74 -1.53 9.30
CA TYR A 196 -19.52 -0.31 9.24
C TYR A 196 -20.57 -0.35 8.13
N LYS A 197 -20.17 -0.78 6.92
CA LYS A 197 -21.04 -0.96 5.75
C LYS A 197 -22.22 -1.88 6.07
N LEU A 198 -21.95 -3.04 6.67
CA LEU A 198 -23.00 -3.98 7.09
C LEU A 198 -23.98 -3.36 8.11
N ARG A 199 -23.48 -2.59 9.08
CA ARG A 199 -24.33 -1.88 10.05
C ARG A 199 -25.20 -0.82 9.37
N LEU A 200 -24.64 -0.10 8.40
CA LEU A 200 -25.36 0.90 7.62
C LEU A 200 -26.45 0.23 6.76
N MET A 201 -26.13 -0.84 6.03
CA MET A 201 -27.10 -1.64 5.26
C MET A 201 -28.24 -2.16 6.13
N LYS A 202 -27.93 -2.69 7.32
CA LYS A 202 -28.95 -3.19 8.25
C LYS A 202 -29.89 -2.08 8.72
N LYS A 203 -29.35 -0.90 9.06
CA LYS A 203 -30.17 0.27 9.44
C LYS A 203 -31.05 0.70 8.28
N LEU A 204 -30.48 0.82 7.09
CA LEU A 204 -31.21 1.20 5.88
C LEU A 204 -32.34 0.21 5.58
N GLY A 205 -32.06 -1.09 5.60
CA GLY A 205 -33.05 -2.16 5.41
C GLY A 205 -34.21 -2.12 6.40
N SER A 206 -34.00 -1.58 7.61
CA SER A 206 -35.08 -1.35 8.57
C SER A 206 -35.81 -0.01 8.39
N LEU A 207 -35.13 1.03 7.90
CA LEU A 207 -35.71 2.36 7.72
C LEU A 207 -36.56 2.44 6.45
N LEU A 208 -36.10 1.87 5.34
CA LEU A 208 -36.78 1.96 4.05
C LEU A 208 -38.24 1.45 4.11
N PRO A 209 -38.54 0.27 4.69
CA PRO A 209 -39.92 -0.20 4.77
C PRO A 209 -40.80 0.68 5.65
N ASN A 210 -40.25 1.21 6.76
CA ASN A 210 -40.98 2.09 7.68
C ASN A 210 -41.28 3.46 7.06
N ILE A 211 -40.36 4.02 6.28
CA ILE A 211 -40.57 5.28 5.57
C ILE A 211 -41.59 5.10 4.45
N ARG A 212 -41.42 4.05 3.64
CA ARG A 212 -42.38 3.71 2.60
C ARG A 212 -43.76 3.46 3.20
N GLY A 213 -43.86 2.76 4.32
CA GLY A 213 -45.13 2.49 5.02
C GLY A 213 -45.71 3.65 5.82
N ASP A 214 -45.15 4.87 5.71
CA ASP A 214 -45.55 6.07 6.47
C ASP A 214 -45.54 5.92 8.00
N VAL A 215 -44.73 4.99 8.51
CA VAL A 215 -44.49 4.79 9.95
C VAL A 215 -43.47 5.81 10.46
N THR A 216 -42.48 6.14 9.63
CA THR A 216 -41.38 7.05 9.95
C THR A 216 -41.24 8.11 8.87
N LYS A 217 -40.86 9.34 9.25
CA LYS A 217 -40.58 10.41 8.28
C LYS A 217 -39.28 10.14 7.53
N GLU A 218 -39.24 10.56 6.27
CA GLU A 218 -38.06 10.50 5.41
C GLU A 218 -36.85 11.26 5.96
N THR A 219 -37.07 12.25 6.84
CA THR A 219 -36.00 12.96 7.58
C THR A 219 -35.07 12.00 8.35
N ALA A 220 -35.54 10.80 8.71
CA ALA A 220 -34.69 9.79 9.34
C ALA A 220 -33.52 9.31 8.45
N LEU A 221 -33.64 9.40 7.12
CA LEU A 221 -32.52 9.13 6.20
C LEU A 221 -31.49 10.27 6.23
N ASN A 222 -31.93 11.52 6.35
CA ASN A 222 -31.03 12.66 6.55
C ASN A 222 -30.24 12.51 7.86
N ASP A 223 -30.91 12.12 8.94
CA ASP A 223 -30.25 11.85 10.22
C ASP A 223 -29.23 10.71 10.11
N LEU A 224 -29.48 9.71 9.25
CA LEU A 224 -28.54 8.61 9.00
C LEU A 224 -27.30 9.11 8.23
N LEU A 225 -27.50 9.94 7.21
CA LEU A 225 -26.41 10.56 6.44
C LEU A 225 -25.58 11.51 7.30
N HIS A 226 -26.20 12.36 8.11
CA HIS A 226 -25.46 13.22 9.05
C HIS A 226 -24.63 12.40 10.05
N LYS A 227 -25.17 11.30 10.58
CA LYS A 227 -24.39 10.38 11.44
C LYS A 227 -23.25 9.70 10.70
N HIS A 228 -23.36 9.52 9.38
CA HIS A 228 -22.25 9.02 8.56
C HIS A 228 -21.18 10.10 8.39
N ASP A 229 -21.57 11.32 8.08
CA ASP A 229 -20.66 12.47 7.91
C ASP A 229 -19.91 12.82 9.20
N ASP A 230 -20.54 12.64 10.35
CA ASP A 230 -19.93 12.81 11.68
C ASP A 230 -19.04 11.62 12.09
N SER A 231 -19.06 10.52 11.33
CA SER A 231 -18.28 9.32 11.62
C SER A 231 -16.89 9.38 10.98
N PRO A 232 -15.91 8.61 11.49
CA PRO A 232 -14.59 8.52 10.86
C PRO A 232 -14.62 7.80 9.49
N PHE A 233 -15.79 7.36 9.03
CA PHE A 233 -15.98 6.68 7.74
C PHE A 233 -16.50 7.61 6.65
N ARG A 234 -16.53 8.93 6.87
CA ARG A 234 -16.88 9.88 5.82
C ARG A 234 -15.87 9.81 4.66
N ALA A 235 -16.34 10.08 3.45
CA ALA A 235 -15.57 9.84 2.23
C ALA A 235 -14.18 10.50 2.21
N ASN A 236 -14.05 11.73 2.72
CA ASN A 236 -12.78 12.45 2.72
C ASN A 236 -11.74 11.78 3.62
N ASP A 237 -12.11 11.38 4.83
CA ASP A 237 -11.18 10.77 5.80
C ASP A 237 -10.72 9.39 5.32
N LEU A 238 -11.64 8.60 4.74
CA LEU A 238 -11.27 7.33 4.12
C LEU A 238 -10.31 7.52 2.95
N THR A 239 -10.60 8.49 2.09
CA THR A 239 -9.74 8.80 0.93
C THR A 239 -8.35 9.25 1.37
N GLU A 240 -8.25 10.09 2.40
CA GLU A 240 -6.98 10.55 2.96
C GLU A 240 -6.20 9.40 3.60
N TRP A 241 -6.85 8.58 4.43
CA TRP A 241 -6.22 7.42 5.06
C TRP A 241 -5.64 6.44 4.02
N VAL A 242 -6.37 6.19 2.93
CA VAL A 242 -5.88 5.32 1.87
C VAL A 242 -4.68 5.94 1.15
N LYS A 243 -4.73 7.25 0.82
CA LYS A 243 -3.60 7.94 0.18
C LYS A 243 -2.33 7.93 1.04
N ASP A 244 -2.47 8.13 2.35
CA ASP A 244 -1.35 8.10 3.28
C ASP A 244 -0.75 6.70 3.37
N THR A 245 -1.60 5.67 3.36
CA THR A 245 -1.16 4.27 3.39
C THR A 245 -0.51 3.83 2.08
N GLU A 246 -1.04 4.27 0.92
CA GLU A 246 -0.41 4.10 -0.39
C GLU A 246 0.99 4.75 -0.41
N ARG A 247 1.11 5.98 0.14
CA ARG A 247 2.40 6.70 0.24
C ARG A 247 3.39 5.98 1.16
N GLU A 248 2.94 5.48 2.30
CA GLU A 248 3.75 4.68 3.22
C GLU A 248 4.28 3.42 2.52
N SER A 249 3.40 2.70 1.78
CA SER A 249 3.80 1.54 0.98
C SER A 249 4.92 1.88 -0.02
N GLU A 250 4.78 3.00 -0.74
CA GLU A 250 5.76 3.43 -1.72
C GLU A 250 7.11 3.79 -1.08
N ILE A 251 7.10 4.47 0.07
CA ILE A 251 8.33 4.77 0.82
C ILE A 251 9.03 3.47 1.23
N ILE A 252 8.28 2.49 1.75
CA ILE A 252 8.83 1.19 2.14
C ILE A 252 9.45 0.50 0.92
N LYS A 253 8.80 0.51 -0.25
CA LYS A 253 9.35 -0.06 -1.49
C LYS A 253 10.66 0.59 -1.91
N ILE A 254 10.74 1.92 -1.87
CA ILE A 254 11.95 2.67 -2.24
C ILE A 254 13.10 2.28 -1.32
N VAL A 255 12.88 2.26 -0.01
CA VAL A 255 13.91 1.89 0.97
C VAL A 255 14.34 0.44 0.79
N LEU A 256 13.40 -0.50 0.62
CA LEU A 256 13.71 -1.90 0.38
C LEU A 256 14.57 -2.09 -0.86
N ARG A 257 14.22 -1.43 -1.97
CA ARG A 257 15.00 -1.51 -3.22
C ARG A 257 16.43 -1.03 -3.02
N GLN A 258 16.62 0.10 -2.34
CA GLN A 258 17.96 0.62 -2.05
C GLN A 258 18.76 -0.36 -1.19
N LEU A 259 18.14 -0.94 -0.15
CA LEU A 259 18.81 -1.92 0.69
C LEU A 259 19.19 -3.20 -0.08
N GLU A 260 18.29 -3.70 -0.92
CA GLU A 260 18.52 -4.86 -1.80
C GLU A 260 19.66 -4.59 -2.80
N GLU A 261 19.76 -3.37 -3.36
CA GLU A 261 20.87 -2.94 -4.23
C GLU A 261 22.23 -2.98 -3.53
N TYR A 262 22.27 -2.78 -2.21
CA TYR A 262 23.48 -2.90 -1.38
C TYR A 262 23.68 -4.31 -0.80
N GLY A 263 22.89 -5.29 -1.23
CA GLY A 263 23.03 -6.70 -0.83
C GLY A 263 22.37 -7.06 0.50
N ALA A 264 21.48 -6.21 1.03
CA ALA A 264 20.68 -6.57 2.20
C ALA A 264 19.59 -7.58 1.81
N GLU A 265 19.39 -8.57 2.67
CA GLU A 265 18.32 -9.57 2.49
C GLU A 265 17.12 -9.23 3.38
N VAL A 266 15.93 -9.26 2.82
CA VAL A 266 14.69 -9.12 3.59
C VAL A 266 14.35 -10.45 4.23
N VAL A 267 14.52 -10.55 5.55
CA VAL A 267 14.10 -11.73 6.30
C VAL A 267 12.73 -11.50 6.92
N VAL A 268 11.73 -12.23 6.41
CA VAL A 268 10.31 -12.10 6.78
C VAL A 268 9.99 -12.70 8.15
N ASN A 269 10.88 -13.55 8.66
CA ASN A 269 10.72 -14.21 9.95
C ASN A 269 11.86 -13.80 10.89
N LEU A 270 11.72 -12.59 11.42
CA LEU A 270 12.59 -12.05 12.46
C LEU A 270 12.58 -12.94 13.70
N GLU A 271 11.46 -13.58 14.05
CA GLU A 271 11.38 -14.51 15.19
C GLU A 271 12.41 -15.63 15.09
N LEU A 272 12.67 -16.23 13.92
CA LEU A 272 13.70 -17.28 13.77
C LEU A 272 15.14 -16.77 13.97
N ILE A 273 15.43 -15.51 13.64
CA ILE A 273 16.74 -14.88 13.86
C ILE A 273 16.86 -14.40 15.32
N LEU A 274 15.74 -13.96 15.90
CA LEU A 274 15.63 -13.42 17.25
C LEU A 274 15.33 -14.50 18.32
N MET A 275 15.08 -15.76 17.96
CA MET A 275 15.05 -16.82 18.99
C MET A 275 16.41 -16.92 19.72
N ASP A 276 17.50 -16.51 19.06
CA ASP A 276 18.84 -16.37 19.64
C ASP A 276 19.06 -15.00 20.34
N LEU A 277 18.22 -14.00 20.10
CA LEU A 277 18.33 -12.62 20.59
C LEU A 277 16.97 -12.17 21.14
N LYS A 278 16.74 -12.23 22.46
CA LYS A 278 15.43 -11.97 23.09
C LYS A 278 14.90 -10.53 22.90
N VAL A 279 14.50 -10.12 21.70
CA VAL A 279 14.00 -8.76 21.46
C VAL A 279 12.50 -8.78 21.18
N GLY A 280 11.76 -8.08 22.05
CA GLY A 280 10.35 -7.79 21.86
C GLY A 280 10.16 -6.67 20.83
N ASN A 281 9.03 -6.72 20.11
CA ASN A 281 8.52 -5.72 19.17
C ASN A 281 9.31 -4.41 19.09
N LEU A 282 9.99 -4.21 17.95
CA LEU A 282 10.89 -3.11 17.67
C LEU A 282 10.14 -1.81 17.28
N GLU A 283 9.20 -1.36 18.11
CA GLU A 283 8.70 0.01 18.03
C GLU A 283 9.56 0.88 18.95
N MET A 284 10.46 1.66 18.35
CA MET A 284 11.26 2.64 19.08
C MET A 284 10.57 4.01 18.98
N GLU A 285 9.89 4.44 20.04
CA GLU A 285 9.21 5.75 20.09
C GLU A 285 10.19 6.91 19.83
N ASP A 286 11.47 6.74 20.15
CA ASP A 286 12.49 7.78 20.06
C ASP A 286 13.13 7.94 18.65
N ASN A 287 12.83 7.05 17.69
CA ASN A 287 13.46 7.05 16.36
C ASN A 287 12.41 7.13 15.23
N PRO A 288 12.03 8.33 14.76
CA PRO A 288 11.01 8.47 13.72
C PRO A 288 11.50 7.93 12.37
N GLY A 289 10.67 7.09 11.73
CA GLY A 289 10.95 6.53 10.40
C GLY A 289 11.68 5.19 10.46
N SER A 290 12.97 5.19 10.16
CA SER A 290 13.80 3.97 10.14
C SER A 290 15.12 4.18 10.89
N CYS A 291 15.66 3.10 11.43
CA CYS A 291 16.97 3.08 12.06
C CYS A 291 17.73 1.80 11.69
N ILE A 292 19.07 1.88 11.71
CA ILE A 292 19.93 0.71 11.58
C ILE A 292 20.23 0.23 13.00
N LEU A 293 19.94 -1.02 13.30
CA LEU A 293 20.22 -1.61 14.59
C LEU A 293 21.40 -2.55 14.53
N LEU A 294 22.26 -2.44 15.53
CA LEU A 294 23.41 -3.30 15.73
C LEU A 294 23.14 -4.26 16.88
N TYR A 295 23.29 -5.54 16.59
CA TYR A 295 23.29 -6.61 17.57
C TYR A 295 24.73 -7.06 17.78
N GLU A 296 25.27 -6.81 18.96
CA GLU A 296 26.59 -7.29 19.34
C GLU A 296 26.47 -8.72 19.87
N ASN A 297 27.45 -9.58 19.54
CA ASN A 297 27.39 -11.00 19.88
C ASN A 297 27.22 -11.20 21.40
N GLY A 298 26.14 -11.90 21.79
CA GLY A 298 25.81 -12.16 23.19
C GLY A 298 25.10 -11.02 23.93
N CYS A 299 24.68 -9.95 23.24
CA CYS A 299 23.83 -8.90 23.80
C CYS A 299 22.37 -9.06 23.33
N ASP A 300 21.44 -9.04 24.28
CA ASP A 300 20.00 -9.04 24.02
C ASP A 300 19.46 -7.65 23.63
N GLU A 301 20.28 -6.59 23.76
CA GLU A 301 19.89 -5.21 23.45
C GLU A 301 20.46 -4.75 22.11
N ALA A 302 19.56 -4.26 21.26
CA ALA A 302 19.90 -3.62 20.00
C ALA A 302 20.34 -2.17 20.22
N ILE A 303 21.41 -1.74 19.55
CA ILE A 303 21.87 -0.35 19.60
C ILE A 303 21.62 0.34 18.26
N CYS A 304 21.01 1.52 18.27
CA CYS A 304 20.87 2.34 17.07
C CYS A 304 22.25 2.79 16.56
N PHE A 305 22.59 2.39 15.35
CA PHE A 305 23.79 2.85 14.69
C PHE A 305 23.66 4.35 14.40
N SER A 306 24.65 5.10 14.87
CA SER A 306 24.87 6.49 14.49
C SER A 306 26.28 6.58 13.89
N PRO A 307 26.45 7.07 12.65
CA PRO A 307 27.77 7.29 12.11
C PRO A 307 28.49 8.42 12.87
N PRO A 308 29.83 8.38 12.98
CA PRO A 308 30.60 9.51 13.52
C PRO A 308 30.33 10.79 12.72
N SER A 309 30.21 11.93 13.40
CA SER A 309 30.23 13.22 12.72
C SER A 309 31.62 13.48 12.14
N LYS A 310 31.68 14.21 11.02
CA LYS A 310 32.95 14.66 10.44
C LYS A 310 33.78 15.43 11.48
N PRO A 311 35.00 14.97 11.82
CA PRO A 311 35.82 15.68 12.80
C PRO A 311 36.35 16.99 12.22
N ASP A 312 36.49 18.00 13.08
CA ASP A 312 37.20 19.23 12.72
C ASP A 312 38.67 18.93 12.40
N CYS A 313 39.33 19.80 11.65
CA CYS A 313 40.76 19.65 11.35
C CYS A 313 41.61 19.75 12.63
N PRO A 314 42.71 18.99 12.73
CA PRO A 314 43.69 19.23 13.77
C PRO A 314 44.34 20.61 13.58
N ILE A 315 44.75 21.25 14.67
CA ILE A 315 45.36 22.59 14.65
C ILE A 315 46.84 22.46 14.99
N THR A 316 47.72 22.89 14.08
CA THR A 316 49.16 22.94 14.35
C THR A 316 49.45 23.92 15.48
N LYS A 317 50.01 23.42 16.58
CA LYS A 317 50.43 24.22 17.72
C LYS A 317 51.88 24.64 17.62
N GLU A 318 52.72 23.69 17.22
CA GLU A 318 54.16 23.89 17.18
C GLU A 318 54.79 22.96 16.16
N VAL A 319 55.80 23.47 15.46
CA VAL A 319 56.71 22.69 14.62
C VAL A 319 58.12 22.92 15.18
N LYS A 320 58.83 21.84 15.52
CA LYS A 320 60.19 21.88 16.10
C LYS A 320 61.04 20.81 15.43
N GLY A 321 61.83 21.22 14.42
CA GLY A 321 62.65 20.29 13.65
C GLY A 321 61.80 19.18 13.03
N GLN A 322 62.04 17.95 13.47
CA GLN A 322 61.36 16.72 13.02
C GLN A 322 60.04 16.43 13.75
N ASN A 323 59.60 17.31 14.66
CA ASN A 323 58.40 17.11 15.47
C ASN A 323 57.31 18.13 15.14
N VAL A 324 56.07 17.65 15.01
CA VAL A 324 54.88 18.50 14.81
C VAL A 324 53.90 18.21 15.93
N VAL A 325 53.56 19.22 16.72
CA VAL A 325 52.56 19.14 17.79
C VAL A 325 51.22 19.66 17.27
N LEU A 326 50.19 18.82 17.30
CA LEU A 326 48.85 19.12 16.83
C LEU A 326 47.88 19.11 18.00
N LYS A 327 47.00 20.11 18.07
CA LYS A 327 45.81 20.06 18.92
C LYS A 327 44.70 19.33 18.18
N VAL A 328 44.10 18.33 18.82
CA VAL A 328 43.04 17.50 18.27
C VAL A 328 41.69 17.94 18.87
N PRO A 329 40.63 18.13 18.07
CA PRO A 329 39.29 18.43 18.57
C PRO A 329 38.69 17.21 19.31
N PRO A 330 37.72 17.43 20.22
CA PRO A 330 37.01 16.34 20.87
C PRO A 330 36.22 15.53 19.84
N SER A 331 36.11 14.22 20.06
CA SER A 331 35.31 13.34 19.20
C SER A 331 33.84 13.35 19.61
N CYS A 332 32.95 13.09 18.64
CA CYS A 332 31.54 12.92 18.94
C CYS A 332 31.27 11.58 19.67
N PRO A 333 30.09 11.42 20.32
CA PRO A 333 29.74 10.19 21.04
C PRO A 333 29.75 8.91 20.20
N ALA A 334 29.52 9.02 18.88
CA ALA A 334 29.52 7.89 17.96
C ALA A 334 30.94 7.42 17.55
N THR A 335 31.98 8.18 17.88
CA THR A 335 33.37 7.81 17.59
C THR A 335 33.87 6.79 18.61
N VAL A 336 34.22 5.61 18.12
CA VAL A 336 34.84 4.53 18.92
C VAL A 336 36.34 4.76 19.04
N GLU A 337 36.99 5.17 17.95
CA GLU A 337 38.43 5.44 17.90
C GLU A 337 38.71 6.67 17.03
N LEU A 338 39.59 7.56 17.49
CA LEU A 338 40.07 8.69 16.71
C LEU A 338 41.51 8.43 16.29
N ARG A 339 41.80 8.52 14.99
CA ARG A 339 43.12 8.28 14.41
C ARG A 339 43.63 9.55 13.74
N LEU A 340 44.88 9.92 14.00
CA LEU A 340 45.58 10.96 13.27
C LEU A 340 46.32 10.31 12.09
N LEU A 341 45.99 10.73 10.89
CA LEU A 341 46.58 10.23 9.65
C LEU A 341 47.51 11.27 9.07
N TYR A 342 48.71 10.88 8.68
CA TYR A 342 49.68 11.75 8.04
C TYR A 342 50.44 11.05 6.92
N LYS A 343 50.80 11.80 5.89
CA LYS A 343 51.66 11.33 4.80
C LYS A 343 52.48 12.46 4.22
N LEU A 344 53.56 12.12 3.52
CA LEU A 344 54.25 13.05 2.65
C LEU A 344 53.29 13.50 1.54
N LYS A 345 53.31 14.78 1.17
CA LYS A 345 52.43 15.29 0.10
C LYS A 345 52.58 14.54 -1.23
N GLN A 346 53.79 14.07 -1.53
CA GLN A 346 54.11 13.31 -2.75
C GLN A 346 53.77 11.81 -2.64
N ASP A 347 53.37 11.34 -1.46
CA ASP A 347 53.08 9.93 -1.19
C ASP A 347 51.57 9.65 -1.28
N SER A 348 51.22 8.39 -1.50
CA SER A 348 49.84 7.90 -1.58
C SER A 348 49.40 7.18 -0.30
N VAL A 349 50.34 6.69 0.51
CA VAL A 349 50.05 5.87 1.69
C VAL A 349 49.95 6.73 2.95
N TRP A 350 48.86 6.58 3.71
CA TRP A 350 48.68 7.25 4.99
C TRP A 350 49.28 6.44 6.14
N THR A 351 50.06 7.09 6.99
CA THR A 351 50.49 6.53 8.28
C THR A 351 49.47 6.89 9.35
N SER A 352 49.08 5.93 10.18
CA SER A 352 48.05 6.11 11.21
C SER A 352 48.67 6.13 12.60
N LYS A 353 48.25 7.09 13.43
CA LYS A 353 48.59 7.18 14.84
C LYS A 353 47.31 7.30 15.68
N PRO A 354 47.06 6.39 16.64
CA PRO A 354 45.87 6.48 17.48
C PRO A 354 45.94 7.70 18.41
N VAL A 355 44.80 8.35 18.63
CA VAL A 355 44.62 9.41 19.63
C VAL A 355 44.00 8.79 20.87
N LEU A 356 44.67 8.91 22.03
CA LEU A 356 44.14 8.35 23.27
C LEU A 356 42.89 9.12 23.72
N LYS A 357 42.01 8.42 24.45
CA LYS A 357 40.83 9.04 25.05
C LYS A 357 41.28 10.18 25.98
N ASP A 358 40.61 11.33 25.89
CA ASP A 358 40.88 12.55 26.64
C ASP A 358 42.22 13.28 26.29
N GLN A 359 42.90 12.86 25.22
CA GLN A 359 44.10 13.52 24.73
C GLN A 359 43.73 14.70 23.80
N ASP A 360 44.14 15.91 24.16
CA ASP A 360 43.89 17.13 23.37
C ASP A 360 45.04 17.50 22.42
N THR A 361 46.20 16.87 22.57
CA THR A 361 47.43 17.18 21.84
C THR A 361 48.19 15.92 21.45
N VAL A 362 48.59 15.83 20.18
CA VAL A 362 49.33 14.69 19.62
C VAL A 362 50.60 15.21 18.96
N THR A 363 51.73 14.60 19.32
CA THR A 363 53.03 14.92 18.71
C THR A 363 53.37 13.87 17.66
N LEU A 364 53.52 14.28 16.41
CA LEU A 364 54.18 13.49 15.37
C LEU A 364 55.70 13.65 15.53
N THR A 365 56.44 12.54 15.54
CA THR A 365 57.90 12.51 15.69
C THR A 365 58.53 11.86 14.48
N ASP A 366 59.85 12.01 14.36
CA ASP A 366 60.66 11.34 13.34
C ASP A 366 60.23 11.69 11.90
N LEU A 367 59.68 12.89 11.70
CA LEU A 367 59.34 13.42 10.39
C LEU A 367 60.60 13.91 9.67
N ARG A 368 60.62 13.86 8.34
CA ARG A 368 61.72 14.41 7.54
C ARG A 368 61.71 15.93 7.63
N GLU A 369 62.86 16.54 7.84
CA GLU A 369 63.03 18.01 7.86
C GLU A 369 62.75 18.61 6.48
N GLU A 370 62.38 19.90 6.45
CA GLU A 370 62.12 20.66 5.22
C GLU A 370 61.12 19.99 4.26
N THR A 371 60.15 19.25 4.80
CA THR A 371 59.23 18.44 4.01
C THR A 371 57.77 18.78 4.31
N GLU A 372 56.94 18.84 3.27
CA GLU A 372 55.51 19.12 3.37
C GLU A 372 54.72 17.82 3.61
N TYR A 373 53.96 17.80 4.71
CA TYR A 373 53.09 16.72 5.11
C TYR A 373 51.62 17.11 4.96
N GLU A 374 50.82 16.16 4.50
CA GLU A 374 49.36 16.21 4.56
C GLU A 374 48.90 15.46 5.80
N ILE A 375 47.98 16.07 6.56
CA ILE A 375 47.51 15.55 7.84
C ILE A 375 45.98 15.66 7.90
N LYS A 376 45.31 14.62 8.40
CA LYS A 376 43.86 14.61 8.66
C LYS A 376 43.54 13.76 9.88
N LEU A 377 42.33 13.92 10.41
CA LEU A 377 41.78 13.04 11.44
C LEU A 377 40.78 12.09 10.81
N ALA A 378 40.77 10.86 11.30
CA ALA A 378 39.81 9.83 10.95
C ALA A 378 39.04 9.43 12.21
N ALA A 379 37.75 9.75 12.26
CA ALA A 379 36.84 9.30 13.30
C ALA A 379 36.26 7.95 12.87
N VAL A 380 36.66 6.88 13.58
CA VAL A 380 36.23 5.51 13.33
C VAL A 380 35.08 5.19 14.28
N GLY A 381 33.92 4.83 13.72
CA GLY A 381 32.73 4.42 14.45
C GLY A 381 32.56 2.90 14.52
N LYS A 382 31.37 2.48 14.95
CA LYS A 382 30.97 1.06 14.89
C LYS A 382 30.99 0.54 13.44
N LEU A 383 31.15 -0.77 13.27
CA LEU A 383 31.33 -1.44 11.97
C LEU A 383 32.53 -0.92 11.16
N ASN A 384 33.52 -0.28 11.80
CA ASN A 384 34.65 0.38 11.15
C ASN A 384 34.27 1.50 10.16
N TYR A 385 33.05 2.03 10.27
CA TYR A 385 32.63 3.17 9.44
C TYR A 385 33.47 4.39 9.80
N THR A 386 34.22 4.93 8.85
CA THR A 386 35.22 5.97 9.09
C THR A 386 34.84 7.27 8.37
N VAL A 387 34.90 8.40 9.09
CA VAL A 387 34.70 9.74 8.53
C VAL A 387 35.95 10.57 8.76
N ASP A 388 36.46 11.15 7.67
CA ASP A 388 37.69 11.93 7.68
C ASP A 388 37.43 13.44 7.78
N SER A 389 38.30 14.16 8.49
CA SER A 389 38.37 15.62 8.43
C SER A 389 38.87 16.08 7.06
N GLU A 390 38.76 17.39 6.79
CA GLU A 390 39.56 17.99 5.71
C GLU A 390 41.06 17.83 5.98
N VAL A 391 41.84 17.83 4.91
CA VAL A 391 43.30 17.70 4.95
C VAL A 391 43.94 19.06 5.22
N ILE A 392 44.82 19.12 6.21
CA ILE A 392 45.70 20.26 6.44
C ILE A 392 47.12 19.96 5.94
N ARG A 393 47.91 21.02 5.75
CA ARG A 393 49.30 20.92 5.32
C ARG A 393 50.23 21.54 6.34
N VAL A 394 51.34 20.86 6.63
CA VAL A 394 52.37 21.34 7.57
C VAL A 394 53.75 21.10 6.95
N ASN A 395 54.62 22.11 7.03
CA ASN A 395 56.02 22.01 6.65
C ASN A 395 56.88 21.83 7.91
N THR A 396 57.77 20.85 7.92
CA THR A 396 58.77 20.67 8.98
C THR A 396 59.95 21.63 8.80
N GLU A 397 60.64 21.96 9.89
CA GLU A 397 61.75 22.92 9.91
C GLU A 397 63.11 22.22 10.11
N VAL A 398 64.22 22.93 9.87
CA VAL A 398 65.58 22.41 10.12
C VAL A 398 65.84 22.35 11.62
N GLY A 399 66.34 21.22 12.11
CA GLY A 399 66.73 21.05 13.51
C GLY A 399 67.86 22.01 13.88
N SER A 400 67.66 22.85 14.92
CA SER A 400 68.71 23.73 15.42
C SER A 400 69.86 22.92 16.01
N SER A 401 70.88 22.62 15.20
CA SER A 401 72.13 22.03 15.67
C SER A 401 72.88 23.06 16.51
N MET A 402 73.00 22.81 17.82
CA MET A 402 73.96 23.53 18.66
C MET A 402 75.37 23.35 18.07
N LYS A 403 75.89 24.38 17.39
CA LYS A 403 77.32 24.49 17.10
C LYS A 403 78.05 24.56 18.44
N LYS A 404 78.68 23.45 18.86
CA LYS A 404 79.76 23.48 19.87
C LYS A 404 80.86 24.39 19.30
N ILE A 405 80.95 25.61 19.80
CA ILE A 405 82.12 26.46 19.60
C ILE A 405 83.23 25.85 20.46
N SER A 406 84.19 25.21 19.80
CA SER A 406 85.50 24.92 20.36
C SER A 406 86.22 26.25 20.59
N ALA A 407 86.49 26.60 21.85
CA ALA A 407 87.44 27.67 22.18
C ALA A 407 88.82 27.02 22.33
N ASP A 408 89.67 27.23 21.33
CA ASP A 408 91.11 27.02 21.42
C ASP A 408 91.79 28.39 21.62
N LYS A 409 92.64 28.43 22.66
CA LYS A 409 93.58 29.45 23.13
C LYS A 409 93.06 30.65 23.94
#